data_AF-A0A966YYM8-F1
#
_entry.id   AF-A0A966YYM8-F1
#
_cell.length_a   1.000
_cell.length_b   1.000
_cell.length_c   1.000
_cell.angle_alpha   90.00
_cell.angle_beta   90.00
_cell.angle_gamma   90.00
#
_symmetry.space_group_name_H-M   'P 1'
#
loop_
_entity.id
_entity.type
_entity.pdbx_description
1 polymer ?
#
loop_
_entity_poly.entity_id
_entity_poly.type
_entity_poly.pdbx_seq_one_letter_code
_entity_poly.pdbx_strand_id
1 'polypeptide(L)'
;GPVALIVAIPLGLGGAGFIASMNSWSQDMCPPEMRGRVLAFSAVAFLGSYPIGGPITGVIGDSIGLTWSLLYGAVIVLGCVLWLRLGLISRSTMREPAETSTLSV
;
A
#
# COMPACT_ATOMS: atom_id res chain seq x y z
N GLY A 1 1.81 14.02 24.12
CA GLY A 1 0.69 14.04 25.08
C GLY A 1 -0.12 12.75 24.98
N PRO A 2 -1.04 12.48 25.92
CA PRO A 2 -1.82 11.24 25.97
C PRO A 2 -2.62 10.95 24.68
N VAL A 3 -3.07 11.98 23.97
CA VAL A 3 -3.72 11.86 22.65
C VAL A 3 -2.83 11.15 21.62
N ALA A 4 -1.52 11.44 21.60
CA ALA A 4 -0.60 10.81 20.67
C ALA A 4 -0.45 9.30 20.92
N LEU A 5 -0.51 8.87 22.18
CA LEU A 5 -0.45 7.45 22.54
C LEU A 5 -1.72 6.71 22.08
N ILE A 6 -2.88 7.34 22.26
CA ILE A 6 -4.16 6.77 21.81
C ILE A 6 -4.18 6.62 20.28
N VAL A 7 -3.66 7.61 19.55
CA VAL A 7 -3.61 7.57 18.07
C VAL A 7 -2.53 6.60 17.56
N ALA A 8 -1.42 6.43 18.27
CA ALA A 8 -0.34 5.54 17.87
C ALA A 8 -0.77 4.06 17.84
N ILE A 9 -1.70 3.64 18.70
CA ILE A 9 -2.18 2.25 18.74
C ILE A 9 -2.86 1.82 17.43
N PRO A 10 -3.94 2.47 16.96
CA PRO A 10 -4.57 2.11 15.69
C PRO A 10 -3.64 2.36 14.50
N LEU A 11 -2.77 3.38 14.56
CA LEU A 11 -1.78 3.64 13.52
C LEU A 11 -0.80 2.46 13.38
N GLY A 12 -0.27 1.96 14.50
CA GLY A 12 0.65 0.82 14.52
C GLY A 12 -0.03 -0.49 14.09
N LEU A 13 -1.23 -0.76 14.59
CA LEU A 13 -2.02 -1.93 14.18
C LEU A 13 -2.34 -1.90 12.69
N GLY A 14 -2.78 -0.75 12.17
CA GLY A 14 -3.06 -0.55 10.75
C GLY A 14 -1.81 -0.73 9.89
N GLY A 15 -0.68 -0.14 10.30
CA GLY A 15 0.60 -0.29 9.61
C GLY A 15 1.09 -1.75 9.58
N ALA A 16 1.04 -2.45 10.72
CA ALA A 16 1.41 -3.86 10.79
C ALA A 16 0.52 -4.74 9.91
N GLY A 17 -0.80 -4.50 9.95
CA GLY A 17 -1.77 -5.18 9.09
C GLY A 17 -1.49 -4.94 7.60
N PHE A 18 -1.21 -3.69 7.22
CA PHE A 18 -0.86 -3.33 5.85
C PHE A 18 0.37 -4.09 5.34
N ILE A 19 1.45 -4.13 6.12
CA ILE A 19 2.67 -4.86 5.74
C ILE A 19 2.41 -6.36 5.65
N ALA A 20 1.66 -6.94 6.60
CA ALA A 20 1.30 -8.36 6.57
C ALA A 20 0.45 -8.73 5.34
N SER A 21 -0.55 -7.89 5.01
CA SER A 21 -1.38 -8.06 3.82
C SER A 21 -0.57 -7.89 2.53
N MET A 22 0.32 -6.90 2.45
CA MET A 22 1.18 -6.67 1.28
C MET A 22 2.08 -7.89 1.00
N ASN A 23 2.69 -8.45 2.05
CA ASN A 23 3.53 -9.63 1.93
C ASN A 23 2.72 -10.87 1.51
N SER A 24 1.55 -11.09 2.13
CA SER A 24 0.68 -12.23 1.81
C SER A 24 0.17 -12.14 0.37
N TRP A 25 -0.29 -10.96 -0.05
CA TRP A 25 -0.74 -10.70 -1.43
C TRP A 25 0.38 -10.92 -2.45
N SER A 26 1.58 -10.39 -2.18
CA SER A 26 2.72 -10.57 -3.07
C SER A 26 3.11 -12.04 -3.23
N GLN A 27 2.95 -12.84 -2.17
CA GLN A 27 3.24 -14.28 -2.18
C GLN A 27 2.16 -15.11 -2.88
N ASP A 28 0.89 -14.70 -2.77
CA ASP A 28 -0.25 -15.39 -3.39
C ASP A 28 -0.24 -15.22 -4.92
N MET A 29 0.17 -14.03 -5.39
CA MET A 29 0.19 -13.68 -6.82
C MET A 29 1.42 -14.17 -7.58
N CYS A 30 2.38 -14.85 -6.94
CA CYS A 30 3.63 -15.27 -7.59
C CYS A 30 3.92 -16.78 -7.49
N PRO A 31 4.57 -17.37 -8.52
CA PRO A 31 5.03 -18.75 -8.47
C PRO A 31 6.03 -19.01 -7.33
N PRO A 32 6.04 -20.22 -6.73
CA PRO A 32 6.89 -20.56 -5.60
C PRO A 32 8.38 -20.24 -5.81
N GLU A 33 8.93 -20.49 -7.00
CA GLU A 33 10.34 -20.24 -7.33
C GLU A 33 10.72 -18.75 -7.42
N MET A 34 9.75 -17.84 -7.54
CA MET A 34 9.99 -16.40 -7.70
C MET A 34 9.68 -15.55 -6.45
N ARG A 35 9.14 -16.16 -5.38
CA ARG A 35 8.70 -15.45 -4.16
C ARG A 35 9.74 -14.50 -3.58
N GLY A 36 10.99 -14.93 -3.49
CA GLY A 36 12.07 -14.10 -2.96
C GLY A 36 12.37 -12.87 -3.82
N ARG A 37 12.30 -13.00 -5.15
CA ARG A 37 12.51 -11.88 -6.09
C ARG A 37 11.33 -10.91 -6.06
N VAL A 38 10.10 -11.41 -6.05
CA VAL A 38 8.90 -10.59 -5.99
C VAL A 38 8.82 -9.82 -4.67
N LEU A 39 9.10 -10.45 -3.53
CA LEU A 39 9.16 -9.76 -2.24
C LEU A 39 10.25 -8.69 -2.22
N ALA A 40 11.42 -8.93 -2.83
CA ALA A 40 12.46 -7.93 -2.96
C ALA A 40 11.98 -6.72 -3.79
N PHE A 41 11.32 -6.94 -4.92
CA PHE A 41 10.73 -5.85 -5.71
C PHE A 41 9.64 -5.10 -4.95
N SER A 42 8.74 -5.81 -4.25
CA SER A 42 7.72 -5.20 -3.40
C SER A 42 8.33 -4.34 -2.30
N ALA A 43 9.39 -4.83 -1.64
CA ALA A 43 10.10 -4.07 -0.60
C ALA A 43 10.80 -2.85 -1.18
N VAL A 44 11.48 -2.97 -2.32
CA VAL A 44 12.14 -1.84 -3.01
C VAL A 44 11.13 -0.79 -3.43
N ALA A 45 9.98 -1.18 -3.99
CA ALA A 45 8.93 -0.25 -4.37
C ALA A 45 8.33 0.46 -3.14
N PHE A 46 8.07 -0.28 -2.06
CA PHE A 46 7.54 0.29 -0.82
C PHE A 46 8.53 1.25 -0.16
N LEU A 47 9.76 0.79 0.09
CA LEU A 47 10.81 1.59 0.75
C LEU A 47 11.27 2.75 -0.15
N GLY A 48 11.30 2.55 -1.46
CA GLY A 48 11.65 3.57 -2.45
C GLY A 48 10.68 4.74 -2.52
N SER A 49 9.49 4.63 -1.91
CA SER A 49 8.54 5.75 -1.80
C SER A 49 8.92 6.77 -0.71
N TYR A 50 9.65 6.35 0.33
CA TYR A 50 10.06 7.21 1.44
C TYR A 50 10.94 8.41 1.06
N PRO A 51 11.94 8.32 0.16
CA PRO A 51 12.73 9.49 -0.23
C PRO A 51 11.90 10.59 -0.91
N ILE A 52 10.70 10.26 -1.41
CA ILE A 52 9.76 11.24 -1.96
C ILE A 52 8.85 11.76 -0.84
N GLY A 53 8.29 10.86 -0.03
CA GLY A 53 7.39 11.22 1.07
C GLY A 53 8.07 12.04 2.16
N GLY A 54 9.34 11.77 2.48
CA GLY A 54 10.10 12.42 3.53
C GLY A 54 10.20 13.94 3.35
N PRO A 55 10.75 14.44 2.22
CA PRO A 55 10.80 15.88 1.93
C PRO A 55 9.42 16.54 1.90
N ILE A 56 8.42 15.88 1.30
CA ILE A 56 7.03 16.41 1.25
C ILE A 56 6.49 16.59 2.67
N THR A 57 6.60 15.56 3.50
CA THR A 57 6.12 15.58 4.89
C THR A 57 6.89 16.61 5.71
N GLY A 58 8.20 16.74 5.48
CA GLY A 58 9.08 17.71 6.13
C GLY A 58 8.67 19.14 5.83
N VAL A 59 8.51 19.51 4.55
CA VAL A 59 8.06 20.85 4.15
C VAL A 59 6.70 21.19 4.75
N ILE A 60 5.75 20.25 4.76
CA ILE A 60 4.43 20.45 5.38
C ILE A 60 4.57 20.63 6.91
N GLY A 61 5.45 19.85 7.54
CA GLY A 61 5.71 19.92 8.97
C GLY A 61 6.32 21.25 9.39
N ASP A 62 7.27 21.77 8.59
CA ASP A 62 7.96 23.03 8.86
C ASP A 62 7.07 24.26 8.58
N SER A 63 6.16 24.17 7.61
CA SER A 63 5.32 25.31 7.19
C SER A 63 3.99 25.42 7.96
N ILE A 64 3.30 24.30 8.20
CA ILE A 64 1.92 24.29 8.72
C ILE A 64 1.84 23.52 10.05
N GLY A 65 2.87 22.76 10.41
CA GLY A 65 2.97 22.03 11.67
C GLY A 65 2.66 20.54 11.57
N LEU A 66 3.12 19.78 12.57
CA LEU A 66 3.11 18.32 12.59
C LEU A 66 1.70 17.70 12.48
N THR A 67 0.67 18.36 12.99
CA THR A 67 -0.72 17.88 12.92
C THR A 67 -1.22 17.78 11.49
N TRP A 68 -0.87 18.75 10.64
CA TRP A 68 -1.27 18.76 9.23
C TRP A 68 -0.51 17.72 8.42
N SER A 69 0.75 17.46 8.75
CA SER A 69 1.54 16.34 8.19
C SER A 69 0.88 14.99 8.44
N LEU A 70 0.18 14.81 9.56
CA LEU A 70 -0.55 13.56 9.83
C LEU A 70 -1.92 13.54 9.12
N LEU A 71 -2.62 14.67 9.12
CA LEU A 71 -3.96 14.80 8.53
C LEU A 71 -3.99 14.56 7.02
N TYR A 72 -3.02 15.08 6.25
CA TYR A 72 -3.06 14.90 4.79
C TYR A 72 -2.95 13.41 4.41
N GLY A 73 -2.12 12.64 5.12
CA GLY A 73 -2.00 11.20 4.94
C GLY A 73 -3.34 10.49 5.20
N ALA A 74 -4.04 10.88 6.27
CA ALA A 74 -5.36 10.35 6.58
C ALA A 74 -6.38 10.65 5.47
N VAL A 75 -6.38 11.87 4.92
CA VAL A 75 -7.27 12.27 3.82
C VAL A 75 -6.99 11.46 2.55
N ILE A 76 -5.71 11.26 2.18
CA ILE A 76 -5.32 10.45 1.02
C ILE A 76 -5.83 9.02 1.19
N VAL A 77 -5.58 8.39 2.33
CA VAL A 77 -6.01 7.01 2.60
C VAL A 77 -7.53 6.89 2.56
N LEU A 78 -8.26 7.83 3.19
CA LEU A 78 -9.72 7.84 3.17
C LEU A 78 -10.25 7.97 1.73
N GLY A 79 -9.65 8.85 0.93
CA GLY A 79 -9.97 9.02 -0.49
C GLY A 79 -9.75 7.74 -1.29
N CYS A 80 -8.61 7.07 -1.12
CA CYS A 80 -8.32 5.79 -1.76
C CYS A 80 -9.32 4.70 -1.37
N VAL A 81 -9.67 4.59 -0.08
CA VAL A 81 -10.66 3.62 0.41
C VAL A 81 -12.04 3.90 -0.16
N LEU A 82 -12.46 5.17 -0.18
CA LEU A 82 -13.74 5.57 -0.78
C LEU A 82 -13.75 5.27 -2.28
N TRP A 83 -12.67 5.58 -3.01
CA TRP A 83 -12.53 5.28 -4.43
C TRP A 83 -12.66 3.78 -4.73
N LEU A 84 -11.97 2.95 -3.95
CA LEU A 84 -12.05 1.49 -4.03
C LEU A 84 -13.46 0.98 -3.71
N ARG A 85 -14.08 1.50 -2.64
CA ARG A 85 -15.43 1.08 -2.19
C ARG A 85 -16.53 1.50 -3.14
N LEU A 86 -16.40 2.66 -3.78
CA LEU A 86 -17.37 3.19 -4.75
C LEU A 86 -17.26 2.50 -6.13
N GLY A 87 -16.35 1.52 -6.30
CA GLY A 87 -16.31 0.65 -7.47
C GLY A 87 -15.72 1.29 -8.73
N LEU A 88 -14.95 2.39 -8.59
CA LEU A 88 -14.32 3.08 -9.72
C LEU A 88 -13.12 2.31 -10.31
N ILE A 89 -12.67 1.24 -9.65
CA ILE A 89 -11.82 0.22 -10.27
C ILE A 89 -12.75 -0.80 -10.94
N SER A 90 -13.04 -0.52 -12.21
CA SER A 90 -13.61 -1.48 -13.14
C SER A 90 -12.80 -2.77 -13.06
N ARG A 91 -13.45 -3.90 -12.78
CA ARG A 91 -12.85 -5.26 -12.69
C ARG A 91 -12.25 -5.77 -14.01
N SER A 92 -12.02 -4.87 -14.97
CA SER A 92 -11.65 -5.16 -16.36
C SER A 92 -10.19 -5.57 -16.56
N THR A 93 -9.32 -5.44 -15.57
CA THR A 93 -7.89 -5.82 -15.71
C THR A 93 -7.59 -7.26 -15.29
N MET A 94 -8.55 -8.00 -14.73
CA MET A 94 -8.37 -9.42 -14.31
C MET A 94 -9.01 -10.43 -15.28
N ARG A 95 -9.05 -10.12 -16.58
CA ARG A 95 -9.33 -11.11 -17.63
C ARG A 95 -8.08 -11.29 -18.47
N GLU A 96 -7.19 -12.18 -18.04
CA GLU A 96 -6.24 -12.79 -18.97
C GLU A 96 -7.00 -13.87 -19.77
N PRO A 97 -6.84 -13.97 -21.11
CA PRO A 97 -7.52 -14.96 -21.92
C PRO A 97 -7.01 -16.36 -21.59
N ALA A 98 -7.92 -17.29 -21.31
CA ALA A 98 -7.61 -18.71 -21.31
C ALA A 98 -7.33 -19.17 -22.76
N GLU A 99 -6.06 -19.17 -23.16
CA GLU A 99 -5.60 -19.78 -24.40
C GLU A 99 -4.24 -20.43 -24.12
N THR A 100 -4.17 -21.70 -23.71
CA THR A 100 -3.92 -22.80 -24.66
C THR A 100 -4.19 -24.16 -23.97
N SER A 101 -5.45 -24.63 -24.02
CA SER A 101 -5.78 -26.05 -23.81
C SER A 101 -5.77 -26.85 -25.13
N THR A 102 -5.04 -26.37 -26.15
CA THR A 102 -5.08 -26.89 -27.53
C THR A 102 -3.72 -27.30 -28.11
N LEU A 103 -2.62 -27.31 -27.32
CA LEU A 103 -1.29 -27.76 -27.79
C LEU A 103 -0.64 -28.79 -26.86
N SER A 104 -1.28 -29.93 -26.66
CA SER A 104 -0.60 -31.24 -26.46
C SER A 104 -1.62 -32.38 -26.51
N VAL A 105 -2.09 -32.66 -27.73
CA VAL A 105 -2.31 -34.04 -28.19
C VAL A 105 -0.94 -34.63 -28.51
#